data_AF-A0A8T6RHL5-F1
#
_entry.id   AF-A0A8T6RHL5-F1
#
_cell.length_a   1.000
_cell.length_b   1.000
_cell.length_c   1.000
_cell.angle_alpha   90.00
_cell.angle_beta   90.00
_cell.angle_gamma   90.00
#
_symmetry.space_group_name_H-M   'P 1'
#
loop_
_entity.id
_entity.type
_entity.pdbx_description
1 polymer ?
#
loop_
_entity_poly.entity_id
_entity_poly.type
_entity_poly.pdbx_seq_one_letter_code
_entity_poly.pdbx_strand_id
1 'polypeptide(L)'
;MKNEENLKLLKQNRCLIGLNPEIGHVKTGFEPIAAVYTLIGKYGKLVHCNWNSRLLVNYDQDLNTVIVDIKETYALLHAFKIMSHKKYVGVDIFQERISFDIALKININMINKMISKIENLPHEEIMNYYLEPTENRGELEKMWMNYLI
;
A
#
# COMPACT_ATOMS: atom_id res chain seq x y z
N MET A 1 -30.83 2.01 -10.33
CA MET A 1 -30.40 3.24 -9.62
C MET A 1 -31.22 4.41 -10.19
N LYS A 2 -31.89 5.25 -9.37
CA LYS A 2 -32.86 6.27 -9.85
C LYS A 2 -32.53 7.73 -9.46
N ASN A 3 -31.52 7.96 -8.62
CA ASN A 3 -31.15 9.32 -8.20
C ASN A 3 -30.37 10.03 -9.32
N GLU A 4 -30.81 11.22 -9.71
CA GLU A 4 -30.25 11.96 -10.85
C GLU A 4 -28.80 12.41 -10.63
N GLU A 5 -28.45 12.82 -9.41
CA GLU A 5 -27.09 13.25 -9.07
C GLU A 5 -26.11 12.07 -9.15
N ASN A 6 -26.50 10.90 -8.65
CA ASN A 6 -25.71 9.68 -8.79
C ASN A 6 -25.47 9.32 -10.27
N LEU A 7 -26.50 9.42 -11.11
CA LEU A 7 -26.38 9.17 -12.55
C LEU A 7 -25.45 10.19 -13.22
N LYS A 8 -25.52 11.46 -12.83
CA LYS A 8 -24.63 12.52 -13.32
C LYS A 8 -23.17 12.25 -12.95
N LEU A 9 -22.89 11.87 -11.71
CA LEU A 9 -21.54 11.51 -11.25
C LEU A 9 -21.00 10.26 -12.00
N LEU A 10 -21.82 9.24 -12.19
CA LEU A 10 -21.43 8.05 -12.96
C LEU A 10 -21.12 8.37 -14.42
N LYS A 11 -21.89 9.26 -15.06
CA LYS A 11 -21.60 9.76 -16.42
C LYS A 11 -20.25 10.48 -16.52
N GLN A 12 -19.72 10.97 -15.39
CA GLN A 12 -18.38 11.57 -15.29
C GLN A 12 -17.30 10.54 -14.91
N ASN A 13 -17.59 9.23 -15.00
CA ASN A 13 -16.72 8.13 -14.56
C ASN A 13 -16.30 8.23 -13.08
N ARG A 14 -17.13 8.85 -12.23
CA ARG A 14 -16.85 8.93 -10.79
C ARG A 14 -17.30 7.66 -10.08
N CYS A 15 -16.47 7.21 -9.15
CA CYS A 15 -16.80 6.10 -8.27
C CYS A 15 -17.76 6.57 -7.17
N LEU A 16 -19.00 6.06 -7.14
CA LEU A 16 -19.98 6.38 -6.10
C LEU A 16 -19.75 5.61 -4.79
N ILE A 17 -19.32 4.35 -4.94
CA ILE A 17 -19.05 3.44 -3.83
C ILE A 17 -17.68 2.84 -4.09
N GLY A 18 -16.75 3.15 -3.19
CA GLY A 18 -15.39 2.62 -3.18
C GLY A 18 -15.05 1.99 -1.84
N LEU A 19 -13.82 1.49 -1.76
CA LEU A 19 -13.25 0.84 -0.60
C LEU A 19 -12.10 1.66 -0.04
N ASN A 20 -12.03 1.65 1.29
CA ASN A 20 -10.98 2.22 2.13
C ASN A 20 -10.33 1.08 2.92
N PRO A 21 -9.58 0.18 2.26
CA PRO A 21 -8.91 -0.90 2.97
C PRO A 21 -7.94 -0.36 4.01
N GLU A 22 -7.79 -1.12 5.08
CA GLU A 22 -6.88 -0.84 6.17
C GLU A 22 -5.92 -2.01 6.35
N ILE A 23 -4.64 -1.72 6.57
CA ILE A 23 -3.58 -2.73 6.65
C ILE A 23 -3.86 -3.77 7.74
N GLY A 24 -4.27 -3.34 8.93
CA GLY A 24 -4.55 -4.19 10.09
C GLY A 24 -5.68 -5.15 9.84
N HIS A 25 -6.81 -4.65 9.33
CA HIS A 25 -7.94 -5.46 8.88
C HIS A 25 -7.57 -6.48 7.79
N VAL A 26 -6.92 -6.06 6.71
CA VAL A 26 -6.50 -6.96 5.61
C VAL A 26 -5.61 -8.08 6.15
N LYS A 27 -4.66 -7.72 7.02
CA LYS A 27 -3.79 -8.70 7.64
C LYS A 27 -4.55 -9.63 8.56
N THR A 28 -5.54 -9.16 9.31
CA THR A 28 -6.35 -9.99 10.21
C THR A 28 -7.12 -11.06 9.43
N GLY A 29 -7.49 -10.77 8.18
CA GLY A 29 -8.03 -11.75 7.23
C GLY A 29 -7.00 -12.72 6.63
N PHE A 30 -5.72 -12.64 7.04
CA PHE A 30 -4.60 -13.38 6.45
C PHE A 30 -4.40 -13.14 4.95
N GLU A 31 -4.80 -11.96 4.47
CA GLU A 31 -4.72 -11.62 3.06
C GLU A 31 -3.39 -10.90 2.73
N PRO A 32 -2.81 -11.15 1.54
CA PRO A 32 -1.61 -10.46 1.08
C PRO A 32 -1.89 -8.99 0.73
N ILE A 33 -1.30 -8.06 1.51
CA ILE A 33 -1.59 -6.62 1.44
C ILE A 33 -1.52 -6.07 0.00
N ALA A 34 -0.38 -6.22 -0.67
CA ALA A 34 -0.19 -5.65 -2.00
C ALA A 34 -1.19 -6.20 -3.03
N ALA A 35 -1.54 -7.48 -2.95
CA ALA A 35 -2.49 -8.10 -3.86
C ALA A 35 -3.93 -7.62 -3.63
N VAL A 36 -4.34 -7.47 -2.37
CA VAL A 36 -5.68 -6.95 -2.03
C VAL A 36 -5.85 -5.54 -2.54
N TYR A 37 -4.89 -4.66 -2.26
CA TYR A 37 -4.95 -3.27 -2.66
C TYR A 37 -4.89 -3.11 -4.19
N THR A 38 -4.09 -3.92 -4.88
CA THR A 38 -4.05 -3.91 -6.35
C THR A 38 -5.32 -4.45 -6.97
N LEU A 39 -5.95 -5.46 -6.38
CA LEU A 39 -7.25 -5.96 -6.82
C LEU A 39 -8.32 -4.87 -6.72
N ILE A 40 -8.40 -4.18 -5.58
CA ILE A 40 -9.33 -3.06 -5.38
C ILE A 40 -9.04 -1.93 -6.39
N GLY A 41 -7.75 -1.61 -6.59
CA GLY A 41 -7.28 -0.61 -7.54
C GLY A 41 -7.64 -0.94 -9.00
N LYS A 42 -7.49 -2.20 -9.41
CA LYS A 42 -7.85 -2.72 -10.74
C LYS A 42 -9.30 -2.45 -11.11
N TYR A 43 -10.22 -2.50 -10.13
CA TYR A 43 -11.64 -2.18 -10.34
C TYR A 43 -11.97 -0.69 -10.18
N GLY A 44 -10.97 0.18 -10.01
CA GLY A 44 -11.17 1.61 -9.78
C GLY A 44 -11.88 1.91 -8.45
N LYS A 45 -11.83 0.98 -7.49
CA LYS A 45 -12.56 1.07 -6.22
C LYS A 45 -11.73 1.58 -5.06
N LEU A 46 -10.41 1.72 -5.21
CA LEU A 46 -9.53 2.18 -4.13
C LEU A 46 -9.70 3.69 -3.93
N VAL A 47 -10.56 4.11 -2.99
CA VAL A 47 -10.87 5.53 -2.77
C VAL A 47 -9.96 6.18 -1.74
N HIS A 48 -9.58 5.44 -0.70
CA HIS A 48 -8.64 5.85 0.33
C HIS A 48 -7.95 4.60 0.90
N CYS A 49 -7.02 4.77 1.84
CA CYS A 49 -6.46 3.67 2.59
C CYS A 49 -6.00 4.11 3.98
N ASN A 50 -6.12 3.20 4.93
CA ASN A 50 -5.74 3.43 6.33
C ASN A 50 -4.55 2.55 6.69
N TRP A 51 -3.54 3.16 7.29
CA TRP A 51 -2.23 2.54 7.48
C TRP A 51 -1.92 2.46 8.96
N ASN A 52 -1.72 1.23 9.42
CA ASN A 52 -1.40 0.88 10.79
C ASN A 52 -0.51 -0.37 10.78
N SER A 53 -0.31 -0.98 11.94
CA SER A 53 0.34 -2.28 12.03
C SER A 53 -0.27 -3.10 13.16
N ARG A 54 -0.07 -4.41 13.08
CA ARG A 54 -0.46 -5.36 14.11
C ARG A 54 0.53 -6.51 14.17
N LEU A 55 0.58 -7.21 15.29
CA LEU A 55 1.26 -8.51 15.37
C LEU A 55 0.42 -9.58 14.65
N LEU A 56 1.09 -10.48 13.91
CA LEU A 56 0.47 -11.40 12.93
C LEU A 56 -0.67 -12.27 13.50
N VAL A 57 -0.62 -12.60 14.80
CA VAL A 57 -1.53 -13.55 15.47
C VAL A 57 -2.50 -12.86 16.43
N ASN A 58 -2.62 -11.53 16.34
CA ASN A 58 -3.49 -10.76 17.23
C ASN A 58 -4.63 -10.05 16.47
N TYR A 59 -5.52 -9.39 17.21
CA TYR A 59 -6.54 -8.49 16.65
C TYR A 59 -5.92 -7.25 15.99
N ASP A 60 -6.76 -6.38 15.45
CA ASP A 60 -6.34 -5.10 14.91
C ASP A 60 -5.93 -4.13 16.03
N GLN A 61 -4.62 -3.94 16.20
CA GLN A 61 -4.04 -3.24 17.36
C GLN A 61 -3.76 -1.77 17.10
N ASP A 62 -3.91 -1.31 15.86
CA ASP A 62 -3.62 0.08 15.47
C ASP A 62 -2.23 0.58 15.91
N LEU A 63 -1.22 -0.29 15.84
CA LEU A 63 0.17 0.07 16.13
C LEU A 63 0.67 1.06 15.06
N ASN A 64 1.74 1.78 15.37
CA ASN A 64 2.40 2.62 14.38
C ASN A 64 2.70 1.80 13.12
N THR A 65 2.39 2.39 11.98
CA THR A 65 2.63 1.89 10.64
C THR A 65 4.06 1.35 10.50
N VAL A 66 4.21 0.28 9.72
CA VAL A 66 5.49 -0.33 9.31
C VAL A 66 6.27 -1.02 10.45
N ILE A 67 5.86 -0.95 11.72
CA ILE A 67 6.64 -1.53 12.82
C ILE A 67 6.77 -3.07 12.70
N VAL A 68 5.74 -3.74 12.21
CA VAL A 68 5.69 -5.21 12.25
C VAL A 68 6.04 -5.87 10.91
N ASP A 69 5.67 -5.28 9.78
CA ASP A 69 5.85 -5.91 8.46
C ASP A 69 6.34 -4.92 7.40
N ILE A 70 7.63 -4.57 7.53
CA ILE A 70 8.30 -3.63 6.63
C ILE A 70 8.34 -4.13 5.18
N LYS A 71 8.45 -5.46 4.99
CA LYS A 71 8.55 -6.08 3.66
C LYS A 71 7.23 -5.95 2.90
N GLU A 72 6.12 -6.27 3.54
CA GLU A 72 4.81 -6.11 2.89
C GLU A 72 4.45 -4.64 2.66
N THR A 73 4.89 -3.73 3.54
CA THR A 73 4.71 -2.29 3.32
C THR A 73 5.47 -1.83 2.08
N TYR A 74 6.72 -2.24 1.87
CA TYR A 74 7.44 -1.94 0.62
C TYR A 74 6.77 -2.54 -0.60
N ALA A 75 6.26 -3.76 -0.52
CA ALA A 75 5.50 -4.38 -1.60
C ALA A 75 4.23 -3.58 -1.94
N LEU A 76 3.49 -3.10 -0.94
CA LEU A 76 2.32 -2.23 -1.13
C LEU A 76 2.70 -0.90 -1.79
N LEU A 77 3.78 -0.24 -1.33
CA LEU A 77 4.25 1.02 -1.91
C LEU A 77 4.69 0.83 -3.36
N HIS A 78 5.40 -0.26 -3.67
CA HIS A 78 5.76 -0.59 -5.04
C HIS A 78 4.51 -0.82 -5.90
N ALA A 79 3.51 -1.55 -5.38
CA ALA A 79 2.23 -1.72 -6.06
C ALA A 79 1.51 -0.39 -6.32
N PHE A 80 1.51 0.55 -5.36
CA PHE A 80 0.96 1.89 -5.54
C PHE A 80 1.68 2.67 -6.63
N LYS A 81 3.01 2.58 -6.68
CA LYS A 81 3.83 3.19 -7.74
C LYS A 81 3.44 2.66 -9.12
N ILE A 82 3.38 1.34 -9.30
CA ILE A 82 3.00 0.71 -10.57
C ILE A 82 1.55 1.07 -10.97
N MET A 83 0.63 1.14 -10.01
CA MET A 83 -0.75 1.58 -10.26
C MET A 83 -0.89 3.09 -10.50
N SER A 84 0.20 3.87 -10.43
CA SER A 84 0.16 5.34 -10.46
C SER A 84 -0.83 5.92 -9.44
N HIS A 85 -0.90 5.30 -8.26
CA HIS A 85 -1.81 5.72 -7.20
C HIS A 85 -1.35 7.08 -6.62
N LYS A 86 -2.15 8.13 -6.84
CA LYS A 86 -1.83 9.50 -6.39
C LYS A 86 -2.55 9.92 -5.10
N LYS A 87 -3.29 9.02 -4.46
CA LYS A 87 -4.16 9.40 -3.33
C LYS A 87 -3.41 9.40 -2.01
N TYR A 88 -3.95 10.17 -1.07
CA TYR A 88 -3.43 10.28 0.28
C TYR A 88 -3.55 8.97 1.03
N VAL A 89 -2.53 8.69 1.83
CA VAL A 89 -2.49 7.62 2.83
C VAL A 89 -3.00 8.20 4.16
N GLY A 90 -4.00 7.55 4.76
CA GLY A 90 -4.46 7.84 6.11
C GLY A 90 -3.64 7.07 7.14
N VAL A 91 -3.27 7.71 8.25
CA VAL A 91 -2.65 7.05 9.40
C VAL A 91 -3.76 6.75 10.40
N ASP A 92 -3.95 5.47 10.71
CA ASP A 92 -5.05 4.98 11.55
C ASP A 92 -4.46 4.26 12.76
N ILE A 93 -4.12 5.00 13.81
CA ILE A 93 -3.32 4.45 14.92
C ILE A 93 -3.98 4.74 16.26
N PHE A 94 -3.80 3.83 17.20
CA PHE A 94 -4.20 3.96 18.58
C PHE A 94 -3.00 3.72 19.48
N GLN A 95 -2.55 4.78 20.15
CA GLN A 95 -1.29 4.76 20.89
C GLN A 95 -1.52 4.90 22.38
N GLU A 96 -1.29 3.80 23.11
CA GLU A 96 -1.49 3.75 24.56
C GLU A 96 -0.28 4.24 25.36
N ARG A 97 0.93 4.12 24.79
CA ARG A 97 2.21 4.26 25.53
C ARG A 97 3.08 5.42 25.08
N ILE A 98 2.70 6.11 24.02
CA ILE A 98 3.39 7.28 23.49
C ILE A 98 2.37 8.39 23.23
N SER A 99 2.78 9.65 23.34
CA SER A 99 1.88 10.76 22.99
C SER A 99 1.50 10.70 21.51
N PHE A 100 0.24 10.99 21.21
CA PHE A 100 -0.30 10.97 19.85
C PHE A 100 0.53 11.80 18.85
N ASP A 101 0.93 13.02 19.21
CA ASP A 101 1.70 13.90 18.31
C ASP A 101 3.07 13.31 17.93
N ILE A 102 3.74 12.65 18.88
CA ILE A 102 5.01 11.97 18.62
C ILE A 102 4.78 10.78 17.69
N ALA A 103 3.74 9.99 17.97
CA ALA A 103 3.40 8.86 17.12
C ALA A 103 3.11 9.28 15.69
N LEU A 104 2.27 10.29 15.49
CA LEU A 104 1.91 10.79 14.18
C LEU A 104 3.15 11.27 13.40
N LYS A 105 4.04 12.03 14.05
CA LYS A 105 5.32 12.46 13.44
C LYS A 105 6.19 11.28 13.02
N ILE A 106 6.30 10.25 13.85
CA ILE A 106 7.05 9.03 13.53
C ILE A 106 6.47 8.34 12.29
N ASN A 107 5.15 8.14 12.25
CA ASN A 107 4.48 7.47 11.13
C ASN A 107 4.64 8.23 9.82
N ILE A 108 4.39 9.55 9.82
CA ILE A 108 4.56 10.39 8.63
C ILE A 108 6.01 10.32 8.11
N ASN A 109 6.98 10.46 9.01
CA ASN A 109 8.40 10.40 8.64
C ASN A 109 8.79 9.03 8.09
N MET A 110 8.29 7.94 8.69
CA MET A 110 8.55 6.58 8.24
C MET A 110 7.98 6.34 6.83
N ILE A 111 6.70 6.67 6.62
CA ILE A 111 6.02 6.52 5.33
C ILE A 111 6.77 7.31 4.25
N ASN A 112 7.11 8.58 4.51
CA ASN A 112 7.86 9.41 3.57
C ASN A 112 9.24 8.83 3.24
N LYS A 113 9.97 8.32 4.23
CA LYS A 113 11.28 7.70 4.03
C LYS A 113 11.20 6.44 3.18
N MET A 114 10.16 5.63 3.36
CA MET A 114 9.95 4.43 2.55
C MET A 114 9.51 4.76 1.13
N ILE A 115 8.62 5.73 0.95
CA ILE A 115 8.24 6.23 -0.37
C ILE A 115 9.50 6.71 -1.11
N SER A 116 10.35 7.50 -0.47
CA SER A 116 11.61 7.97 -1.07
C SER A 116 12.53 6.82 -1.48
N LYS A 117 12.55 5.70 -0.75
CA LYS A 117 13.30 4.51 -1.17
C LYS A 117 12.68 3.81 -2.38
N ILE A 118 11.37 3.66 -2.40
CA ILE A 118 10.66 3.05 -3.53
C ILE A 118 10.84 3.86 -4.80
N GLU A 119 10.74 5.19 -4.73
CA GLU A 119 10.89 6.09 -5.88
C GLU A 119 12.23 5.96 -6.63
N ASN A 120 13.28 5.49 -5.95
CA ASN A 120 14.61 5.32 -6.53
C ASN A 120 14.87 3.91 -7.08
N LEU A 121 13.89 3.01 -7.04
CA LEU A 121 14.05 1.68 -7.61
C LEU A 121 13.96 1.71 -9.15
N PRO A 122 14.65 0.80 -9.85
CA PRO A 122 14.61 0.70 -11.31
C PRO A 122 13.32 -0.02 -11.72
N HIS A 123 12.18 0.66 -11.58
CA HIS A 123 10.85 0.05 -11.74
C HIS A 123 10.65 -0.60 -13.11
N GLU A 124 11.15 0.01 -14.17
CA GLU A 124 11.02 -0.52 -15.53
C GLU A 124 11.79 -1.83 -15.69
N GLU A 125 13.02 -1.91 -15.16
CA GLU A 125 13.82 -3.14 -15.17
C GLU A 125 13.15 -4.24 -14.34
N ILE A 126 12.70 -3.91 -13.13
CA ILE A 126 11.96 -4.84 -12.26
C ILE A 126 10.75 -5.42 -13.02
N MET A 127 9.94 -4.57 -13.65
CA MET A 127 8.78 -5.00 -14.40
C MET A 127 9.16 -5.84 -15.62
N ASN A 128 10.21 -5.46 -16.36
CA ASN A 128 10.71 -6.23 -17.49
C ASN A 128 11.16 -7.65 -17.07
N TYR A 129 11.88 -7.76 -15.95
CA TYR A 129 12.31 -9.06 -15.43
C TYR A 129 11.13 -9.96 -15.04
N TYR A 130 10.05 -9.39 -14.50
CA TYR A 130 8.84 -10.14 -14.16
C TYR A 130 8.00 -10.53 -15.38
N LEU A 131 7.90 -9.65 -16.39
CA LEU A 131 7.02 -9.84 -17.54
C LEU A 131 7.66 -10.74 -18.63
N GLU A 132 8.99 -10.70 -18.77
CA GLU A 132 9.74 -11.50 -19.74
C GLU A 132 10.69 -12.49 -19.03
N PRO A 133 10.17 -13.45 -18.25
CA PRO A 133 10.99 -14.29 -17.39
C PRO A 133 11.89 -15.26 -18.16
N THR A 134 11.60 -15.57 -19.43
CA THR A 134 12.45 -16.45 -20.24
C THR A 134 13.81 -15.83 -20.52
N GLU A 135 13.84 -14.52 -20.80
CA GLU A 135 15.06 -13.78 -21.16
C GLU A 135 15.80 -13.21 -19.94
N ASN A 136 15.13 -13.18 -18.77
CA ASN A 136 15.62 -12.46 -17.58
C ASN A 136 15.79 -13.36 -16.34
N ARG A 137 15.90 -14.68 -16.50
CA ARG A 137 16.05 -15.62 -15.36
C ARG A 137 17.28 -15.28 -14.53
N GLY A 138 17.08 -15.01 -13.24
CA GLY A 138 18.16 -14.69 -12.31
C GLY A 138 18.59 -13.23 -12.31
N GLU A 139 18.11 -12.40 -13.25
CA GLU A 139 18.49 -10.98 -13.32
C GLU A 139 17.86 -10.17 -12.18
N LEU A 140 16.64 -10.50 -11.78
CA LEU A 140 16.00 -9.87 -10.63
C LEU A 140 16.75 -10.15 -9.32
N GLU A 141 17.18 -11.39 -9.11
CA GLU A 141 17.99 -11.78 -7.95
C GLU A 141 19.34 -11.07 -7.96
N LYS A 142 20.04 -11.03 -9.10
CA LYS A 142 21.31 -10.30 -9.26
C LYS A 142 21.15 -8.81 -8.98
N MET A 143 20.07 -8.20 -9.48
CA MET A 143 19.73 -6.82 -9.20
C MET A 143 19.58 -6.61 -7.69
N TRP A 144 18.77 -7.42 -7.01
CA TRP A 144 18.59 -7.30 -5.55
C TRP A 144 19.87 -7.54 -4.76
N MET A 145 20.77 -8.43 -5.20
CA MET A 145 22.09 -8.61 -4.55
C MET A 145 22.89 -7.29 -4.51
N ASN A 146 22.80 -6.46 -5.54
CA ASN A 146 23.46 -5.15 -5.57
C ASN A 146 22.77 -4.11 -4.66
N TYR A 147 21.51 -4.31 -4.31
CA TYR A 147 20.74 -3.44 -3.40
C TYR A 147 20.80 -3.88 -1.93
N LEU A 148 21.34 -5.08 -1.64
CA LEU A 148 21.51 -5.62 -0.29
C LEU A 148 22.84 -5.21 0.37
N ILE A 149 23.76 -4.59 -0.38
CA ILE A 149 25.07 -4.08 0.06
C ILE A 149 24.97 -2.57 0.24
#